data_AF-A0A1G9SHB4-F1
#
_entry.id   AF-A0A1G9SHB4-F1
#
_cell.length_a   1.000
_cell.length_b   1.000
_cell.length_c   1.000
_cell.angle_alpha   90.00
_cell.angle_beta   90.00
_cell.angle_gamma   90.00
#
_symmetry.space_group_name_H-M   'P 1'
#
loop_
_entity.id
_entity.type
_entity.pdbx_description
1 polymer ?
#
loop_
_entity_poly.entity_id
_entity_poly.type
_entity_poly.pdbx_seq_one_letter_code
_entity_poly.pdbx_strand_id
1 'polypeptide(L)'
;MFNEEYELLLKKSTEVAPEWLINDIEGIIGKAGKHVGVSYVISELHEGYTFNLKHIMSAINFSDEWTKVSRERLNFIDNNIEIIVALYNEIRNKL
;
A
#
# COMPACT_ATOMS: atom_id res chain seq x y z
N MET A 1 -13.40 -16.02 20.25
CA MET A 1 -11.99 -16.14 20.68
C MET A 1 -11.00 -15.87 19.54
N PHE A 2 -10.72 -16.80 18.62
CA PHE A 2 -9.72 -16.53 17.55
C PHE A 2 -10.06 -15.34 16.64
N ASN A 3 -11.34 -15.16 16.30
CA ASN A 3 -11.75 -14.07 15.41
C ASN A 3 -11.68 -12.69 16.09
N GLU A 4 -12.03 -12.61 17.38
CA GLU A 4 -11.99 -11.33 18.13
C GLU A 4 -10.55 -10.87 18.36
N GLU A 5 -9.64 -11.80 18.63
CA GLU A 5 -8.21 -11.51 18.76
C GLU A 5 -7.59 -11.09 17.43
N TYR A 6 -7.95 -11.76 16.33
CA TYR A 6 -7.56 -11.37 14.98
C TYR A 6 -8.01 -9.95 14.63
N GLU A 7 -9.29 -9.64 14.82
CA GLU A 7 -9.83 -8.29 14.54
C GLU A 7 -9.17 -7.22 15.41
N LEU A 8 -8.87 -7.53 16.68
CA LEU A 8 -8.15 -6.62 17.57
C LEU A 8 -6.71 -6.36 17.08
N LEU A 9 -5.99 -7.40 16.66
CA LEU A 9 -4.64 -7.27 16.13
C LEU A 9 -4.62 -6.53 14.80
N LEU A 10 -5.58 -6.79 13.92
CA LEU A 10 -5.72 -6.10 12.65
C LEU A 10 -5.95 -4.61 12.86
N LYS A 11 -6.86 -4.24 13.77
CA LYS A 11 -7.11 -2.85 14.14
C LYS A 11 -5.86 -2.15 14.69
N LYS A 12 -5.14 -2.80 15.61
CA LYS A 12 -3.88 -2.24 16.12
C LYS A 12 -2.84 -2.05 15.01
N SER A 13 -2.82 -2.98 14.06
CA SER A 13 -1.89 -2.95 12.93
C SER A 13 -2.21 -1.82 11.95
N THR A 14 -3.50 -1.49 11.73
CA THR A 14 -3.89 -0.32 10.93
C THR A 14 -3.55 1.00 11.64
N GLU A 15 -3.68 1.06 12.97
CA GLU A 15 -3.31 2.24 13.78
C GLU A 15 -1.81 2.60 13.70
N VAL A 16 -0.95 1.60 13.54
CA VAL A 16 0.51 1.78 13.45
C VAL A 16 1.04 1.60 12.02
N ALA A 17 0.15 1.56 11.03
CA ALA A 17 0.54 1.43 9.64
C ALA A 17 1.46 2.59 9.22
N PRO A 18 2.45 2.32 8.35
CA PRO A 18 3.38 3.36 7.96
C PRO A 18 2.68 4.43 7.10
N GLU A 19 3.03 5.69 7.34
CA GLU A 19 2.38 6.85 6.71
C GLU A 19 2.45 6.80 5.17
N TRP A 20 3.55 6.30 4.60
CA TRP A 20 3.70 6.16 3.16
C TRP A 20 2.61 5.28 2.55
N LEU A 21 2.20 4.21 3.24
CA LEU A 21 1.20 3.27 2.74
C LEU A 21 -0.19 3.91 2.73
N ILE A 22 -0.52 4.66 3.79
CA ILE A 22 -1.79 5.38 3.90
C ILE A 22 -1.89 6.41 2.77
N ASN A 23 -0.86 7.23 2.61
CA ASN A 23 -0.81 8.27 1.58
C ASN A 23 -0.93 7.70 0.16
N ASP A 24 -0.27 6.58 -0.11
CA ASP A 24 -0.34 5.92 -1.42
C ASP A 24 -1.73 5.35 -1.69
N ILE A 25 -2.35 4.66 -0.72
CA ILE A 25 -3.70 4.12 -0.85
C ILE A 25 -4.71 5.24 -1.09
N GLU A 26 -4.65 6.33 -0.32
CA GLU A 26 -5.50 7.51 -0.51
C GLU A 26 -5.30 8.13 -1.90
N GLY A 27 -4.05 8.27 -2.33
CA GLY A 27 -3.71 8.79 -3.65
C GLY A 27 -4.23 7.92 -4.80
N ILE A 28 -4.17 6.59 -4.65
CA ILE A 28 -4.69 5.63 -5.65
C ILE A 28 -6.22 5.72 -5.71
N ILE A 29 -6.90 5.65 -4.56
CA ILE A 29 -8.37 5.72 -4.47
C ILE A 29 -8.87 7.06 -5.03
N GLY A 30 -8.21 8.16 -4.68
CA GLY A 30 -8.57 9.50 -5.14
C GLY A 30 -8.49 9.65 -6.66
N LYS A 31 -7.52 9.01 -7.32
CA LYS A 31 -7.37 9.05 -8.78
C LYS A 31 -8.33 8.14 -9.52
N ALA A 32 -8.56 6.93 -9.01
CA ALA A 32 -9.28 5.88 -9.73
C ALA A 32 -10.82 5.93 -9.48
N GLY A 33 -11.28 6.63 -8.45
CA GLY A 33 -12.69 6.96 -8.23
C GLY A 33 -13.50 5.89 -7.47
N LYS A 34 -14.84 5.93 -7.61
CA LYS A 34 -15.75 5.18 -6.72
C LYS A 34 -15.83 3.68 -6.97
N HIS A 35 -15.42 3.16 -8.13
CA HIS A 35 -15.65 1.75 -8.52
C HIS A 35 -14.41 0.86 -8.43
N VAL A 36 -13.41 1.30 -7.69
CA VAL A 36 -12.11 0.65 -7.61
C VAL A 36 -12.12 -0.35 -6.47
N GLY A 37 -11.80 -1.61 -6.78
CA GLY A 37 -11.67 -2.66 -5.77
C GLY A 37 -10.30 -2.67 -5.09
N VAL A 38 -10.20 -3.34 -3.94
CA VAL A 38 -8.94 -3.49 -3.21
C VAL A 38 -7.84 -4.17 -4.02
N SER A 39 -8.20 -5.10 -4.92
CA SER A 39 -7.24 -5.77 -5.80
C SER A 39 -6.54 -4.80 -6.76
N TYR A 40 -7.25 -3.77 -7.24
CA TYR A 40 -6.65 -2.70 -8.04
C TYR A 40 -5.69 -1.86 -7.21
N VAL A 41 -6.06 -1.54 -5.95
CA VAL A 41 -5.16 -0.79 -5.05
C VAL A 41 -3.86 -1.56 -4.81
N ILE A 42 -3.96 -2.87 -4.55
CA ILE A 42 -2.77 -3.73 -4.39
C ILE A 42 -1.93 -3.74 -5.68
N SER A 43 -2.54 -3.85 -6.86
CA SER A 43 -1.79 -3.84 -8.11
C SER A 43 -1.09 -2.51 -8.37
N GLU A 44 -1.73 -1.38 -8.07
CA GLU A 44 -1.13 -0.04 -8.22
C GLU A 44 0.02 0.18 -7.22
N LEU A 45 -0.12 -0.31 -5.98
CA LEU A 45 0.99 -0.31 -5.01
C LEU A 45 2.18 -1.10 -5.56
N HIS A 46 1.94 -2.30 -6.10
CA HIS A 46 3.00 -3.07 -6.76
C HIS A 46 3.59 -2.33 -7.95
N GLU A 47 2.79 -1.73 -8.83
CA GLU A 47 3.28 -1.00 -10.00
C GLU A 47 4.12 0.21 -9.60
N GLY A 48 3.74 0.91 -8.52
CA GLY A 48 4.46 2.07 -7.98
C GLY A 48 5.87 1.73 -7.49
N TYR A 49 6.07 0.53 -6.95
CA TYR A 49 7.37 0.09 -6.42
C TYR A 49 8.11 -0.93 -7.28
N THR A 50 7.48 -1.45 -8.33
CA THR A 50 8.15 -2.33 -9.29
C THR A 50 8.96 -1.48 -10.27
N PHE A 51 10.22 -1.88 -10.48
CA PHE A 51 11.09 -1.21 -11.45
C PHE A 51 10.45 -1.25 -12.85
N ASN A 52 10.20 -0.08 -13.43
CA ASN A 52 9.55 0.06 -14.74
C ASN A 52 10.20 1.19 -15.54
N LEU A 53 9.78 1.39 -16.79
CA LEU A 53 10.39 2.40 -17.68
C LEU A 53 10.35 3.83 -17.12
N LYS A 54 9.34 4.17 -16.29
CA LYS A 54 9.25 5.49 -15.63
C LYS A 54 10.40 5.64 -14.63
N HIS A 55 10.75 4.56 -13.93
CA HIS A 55 11.87 4.50 -12.98
C HIS A 55 13.23 4.64 -13.68
N ILE A 56 13.40 4.04 -14.86
CA ILE A 56 14.63 4.21 -15.66
C ILE A 56 14.85 5.68 -16.02
N MET A 57 13.79 6.40 -16.38
CA MET A 57 13.87 7.82 -16.76
C MET A 57 14.07 8.77 -15.57
N SER A 58 13.58 8.42 -14.37
CA SER A 58 13.76 9.23 -13.15
C SER A 58 15.04 8.93 -12.37
N ALA A 59 15.65 7.75 -12.56
CA ALA A 59 16.75 7.24 -11.75
C ALA A 59 18.16 7.66 -12.21
N ILE A 60 18.31 8.59 -13.17
CA ILE A 60 19.63 9.07 -13.62
C ILE A 60 20.51 9.57 -12.45
N ASN A 61 19.93 9.93 -11.30
CA ASN A 61 20.67 10.38 -10.10
C ASN A 61 20.39 9.63 -8.77
N PHE A 62 19.52 8.61 -8.70
CA PHE A 62 19.03 8.06 -7.40
C PHE A 62 18.75 6.54 -7.39
N SER A 63 19.41 5.74 -8.25
CA SER A 63 19.08 4.32 -8.45
C SER A 63 19.15 3.44 -7.20
N ASP A 64 20.13 3.66 -6.33
CA ASP A 64 20.49 2.67 -5.30
C ASP A 64 19.60 2.77 -4.06
N GLU A 65 19.34 4.00 -3.59
CA GLU A 65 18.41 4.25 -2.48
C GLU A 65 16.99 3.86 -2.86
N TRP A 66 16.55 4.24 -4.06
CA TRP A 66 15.23 3.88 -4.56
C TRP A 66 15.06 2.37 -4.68
N THR A 67 16.07 1.65 -5.15
CA THR A 67 16.02 0.18 -5.25
C THR A 67 15.85 -0.45 -3.88
N LYS A 68 16.56 0.07 -2.86
CA LYS A 68 16.43 -0.41 -1.48
C LYS A 68 15.03 -0.14 -0.92
N VAL A 69 14.55 1.10 -1.01
CA VAL A 69 13.22 1.50 -0.53
C VAL A 69 12.12 0.70 -1.21
N SER A 70 12.20 0.52 -2.52
CA SER A 70 11.20 -0.19 -3.31
C SER A 70 11.14 -1.66 -2.93
N ARG A 71 12.29 -2.31 -2.72
CA ARG A 71 12.34 -3.68 -2.22
C ARG A 71 11.72 -3.81 -0.83
N GLU A 72 12.02 -2.87 0.07
CA GLU A 72 11.44 -2.85 1.42
C GLU A 72 9.91 -2.69 1.37
N ARG A 73 9.41 -1.77 0.54
CA ARG A 73 7.98 -1.51 0.40
C ARG A 73 7.23 -2.66 -0.28
N LEU A 74 7.79 -3.25 -1.35
CA LEU A 74 7.23 -4.46 -1.98
C LEU A 74 7.13 -5.61 -0.98
N ASN A 75 8.21 -5.86 -0.24
CA ASN A 75 8.20 -6.91 0.78
C ASN A 75 7.18 -6.61 1.89
N PHE A 76 6.99 -5.34 2.28
CA PHE A 76 5.93 -4.99 3.21
C PHE A 76 4.55 -5.27 2.63
N ILE A 77 4.30 -4.88 1.38
CA ILE A 77 3.02 -5.10 0.69
C ILE A 77 2.69 -6.60 0.65
N ASP A 78 3.62 -7.43 0.19
CA ASP A 78 3.44 -8.88 0.06
C ASP A 78 3.09 -9.56 1.39
N ASN A 79 3.71 -9.11 2.48
CA ASN A 79 3.54 -9.74 3.80
C ASN A 79 2.38 -9.16 4.63
N ASN A 80 1.71 -8.10 4.17
CA ASN A 80 0.72 -7.36 4.96
C ASN A 80 -0.55 -7.04 4.17
N ILE A 81 -0.98 -7.96 3.30
CA ILE A 81 -2.16 -7.78 2.46
C ILE A 81 -3.42 -7.51 3.30
N GLU A 82 -3.58 -8.19 4.44
CA GLU A 82 -4.72 -7.99 5.34
C GLU A 82 -4.77 -6.56 5.88
N ILE A 83 -3.62 -5.97 6.22
CA ILE A 83 -3.52 -4.57 6.66
C ILE A 83 -3.94 -3.64 5.53
N ILE A 84 -3.49 -3.89 4.29
CA ILE A 84 -3.87 -3.09 3.12
C ILE A 84 -5.38 -3.16 2.88
N VAL A 85 -5.97 -4.35 3.00
CA VAL A 85 -7.43 -4.53 2.87
C VAL A 85 -8.18 -3.76 3.96
N ALA A 86 -7.71 -3.83 5.20
CA ALA A 86 -8.32 -3.11 6.32
C ALA A 86 -8.23 -1.58 6.13
N LEU A 87 -7.05 -1.06 5.77
CA LEU A 87 -6.84 0.36 5.48
C LEU A 87 -7.72 0.84 4.31
N TYR A 88 -7.80 0.07 3.24
CA TYR A 88 -8.68 0.36 2.11
C TYR A 88 -10.13 0.52 2.57
N ASN A 89 -10.64 -0.42 3.38
CA ASN A 89 -12.01 -0.35 3.89
C ASN A 89 -12.21 0.86 4.83
N GLU A 90 -11.25 1.14 5.72
CA GLU A 90 -11.32 2.31 6.61
C GLU A 90 -11.36 3.63 5.84
N ILE A 91 -10.48 3.80 4.85
CA ILE A 91 -10.42 5.01 4.01
C ILE A 91 -11.71 5.14 3.20
N ARG A 92 -12.20 4.06 2.60
CA ARG A 92 -13.45 4.06 1.83
C ARG A 92 -14.69 4.33 2.66
N ASN A 93 -14.71 3.93 3.93
CA ASN A 93 -15.81 4.23 4.83
C ASN A 93 -15.78 5.68 5.34
N LYS A 94 -14.63 6.37 5.23
CA LYS A 94 -14.48 7.80 5.59
C LYS A 94 -14.80 8.76 4.43
N LEU A 95 -14.75 8.29 3.18
CA LEU A 95 -15.01 9.06 1.95
C LEU A 95 -16.49 9.02 1.53
#